data_AF-A0A383C601-F1
#
_entry.id   AF-A0A383C601-F1
#
_cell.length_a   1.000
_cell.length_b   1.000
_cell.length_c   1.000
_cell.angle_alpha   90.00
_cell.angle_beta   90.00
_cell.angle_gamma   90.00
#
_symmetry.space_group_name_H-M   'P 1'
#
loop_
_entity.id
_entity.type
_entity.pdbx_description
1 polymer ?
#
loop_
_entity_poly.entity_id
_entity_poly.type
_entity_poly.pdbx_seq_one_letter_code
_entity_poly.pdbx_strand_id
1 'polypeptide(L)'
;KFHDFLNEHMGLHPSRTKLRSFAYVIALIWLFFGVGPGQVLGNNFFGEPGAGYEAWILKIPSIWGYQLIWWLFGIGLVWFLASKMDLSTLPNKPIQPNDSYKEPDDIQGEVNYIDKVGTGYGWILILVGMAIFSIVFYIYFV
;
A
#
# COMPACT_ATOMS: atom_id res chain seq x y z
N LYS A 1 9.78 21.67 -19.14
CA LYS A 1 8.50 21.71 -19.88
C LYS A 1 7.64 20.46 -19.66
N PHE A 2 8.04 19.26 -20.10
CA PHE A 2 7.22 18.05 -19.93
C PHE A 2 7.01 17.65 -18.46
N HIS A 3 8.09 17.62 -17.66
CA HIS A 3 7.98 17.30 -16.23
C HIS A 3 7.17 18.34 -15.43
N ASP A 4 7.29 19.61 -15.80
CA ASP A 4 6.51 20.69 -15.17
C ASP A 4 5.01 20.53 -15.48
N PHE A 5 4.67 20.20 -16.73
CA PHE A 5 3.30 19.89 -17.15
C PHE A 5 2.72 18.70 -16.38
N LEU A 6 3.48 17.60 -16.23
CA LEU A 6 3.04 16.43 -15.45
C LEU A 6 2.85 16.76 -13.97
N ASN A 7 3.76 17.55 -13.38
CA ASN A 7 3.61 17.98 -11.99
C ASN A 7 2.39 18.88 -11.78
N GLU A 8 2.05 19.71 -12.76
CA GLU A 8 0.89 20.60 -12.65
C GLU A 8 -0.45 19.82 -12.69
N HIS A 9 -0.53 18.77 -13.51
CA HIS A 9 -1.77 18.02 -13.71
C HIS A 9 -1.89 16.79 -12.80
N MET A 10 -0.77 16.16 -12.47
CA MET A 10 -0.70 14.87 -11.75
C MET A 10 0.29 14.89 -10.57
N GLY A 11 0.85 16.05 -10.24
CA GLY A 11 1.74 16.16 -9.09
C GLY A 11 1.01 15.92 -7.78
N LEU A 12 1.76 15.43 -6.79
CA LEU A 12 1.28 15.29 -5.42
C LEU A 12 0.70 16.62 -4.93
N HIS A 13 -0.49 16.58 -4.35
CA HIS A 13 -1.10 17.77 -3.76
C HIS A 13 -0.15 18.40 -2.71
N PRO A 14 0.02 19.74 -2.66
CA PRO A 14 0.97 20.39 -1.77
C PRO A 14 0.84 19.97 -0.30
N SER A 15 -0.38 19.72 0.20
CA SER A 15 -0.62 19.25 1.57
C SER A 15 -0.06 17.86 1.87
N ARG A 16 0.20 17.03 0.85
CA ARG A 16 0.66 15.63 0.96
C ARG A 16 2.15 15.48 0.64
N THR A 17 2.82 16.52 0.16
CA THR A 17 4.27 16.50 -0.16
C THR A 17 5.14 16.10 1.05
N LYS A 18 4.72 16.45 2.28
CA LYS A 18 5.40 16.03 3.52
C LYS A 18 5.34 14.53 3.78
N LEU A 19 4.35 13.82 3.24
CA LEU A 19 4.22 12.36 3.36
C LEU A 19 5.10 11.61 2.35
N ARG A 20 5.72 12.31 1.38
CA ARG A 20 6.54 11.69 0.34
C ARG A 20 7.72 10.92 0.91
N SER A 21 8.46 11.52 1.84
CA SER A 21 9.59 10.84 2.49
C SER A 21 9.14 9.62 3.28
N PHE A 22 8.00 9.73 3.98
CA PHE A 22 7.40 8.61 4.69
C PHE A 22 7.02 7.47 3.74
N ALA A 23 6.41 7.79 2.58
CA ALA A 23 6.03 6.82 1.55
C ALA A 23 7.21 6.04 0.99
N TYR A 24 8.35 6.69 0.75
CA TYR A 24 9.57 5.99 0.33
C TYR A 24 10.09 5.06 1.42
N VAL A 25 10.14 5.51 2.67
CA VAL A 25 10.65 4.70 3.79
C VAL A 25 9.81 3.44 3.96
N ILE A 26 8.49 3.55 4.03
CA ILE A 26 7.61 2.38 4.17
C ILE A 26 7.69 1.44 2.95
N ALA A 27 7.80 1.99 1.74
CA ALA A 27 7.96 1.19 0.53
C ALA A 27 9.30 0.43 0.52
N LEU A 28 10.39 1.05 0.94
CA LEU A 28 11.70 0.42 1.03
C LEU A 28 11.74 -0.67 2.11
N ILE A 29 11.11 -0.43 3.27
CA ILE A 29 10.95 -1.45 4.32
C ILE A 29 10.20 -2.65 3.75
N TRP A 30 9.06 -2.43 3.09
CA TRP A 30 8.29 -3.51 2.51
C TRP A 30 9.04 -4.23 1.38
N LEU A 31 9.75 -3.50 0.53
CA LEU A 31 10.53 -4.11 -0.54
C LEU A 31 11.67 -4.98 0.03
N PHE A 32 12.31 -4.54 1.11
CA PHE A 32 13.36 -5.32 1.77
C PHE A 32 12.81 -6.59 2.43
N PHE A 33 11.75 -6.46 3.24
CA PHE A 33 11.26 -7.58 4.05
C PHE A 33 10.23 -8.45 3.34
N GLY A 34 9.39 -7.88 2.48
CA GLY A 34 8.27 -8.57 1.81
C GLY A 34 8.61 -9.25 0.49
N VAL A 35 9.61 -8.72 -0.24
CA VAL A 35 10.03 -9.26 -1.56
C VAL A 35 11.54 -9.51 -1.62
N GLY A 36 12.32 -8.72 -0.90
CA GLY A 36 13.77 -8.68 -0.98
C GLY A 36 14.48 -9.62 0.01
N PRO A 37 15.75 -9.33 0.32
CA PRO A 37 16.61 -10.24 1.08
C PRO A 37 16.16 -10.47 2.53
N GLY A 38 15.33 -9.59 3.09
CA GLY A 38 14.74 -9.77 4.42
C GLY A 38 13.81 -10.99 4.52
N GLN A 39 13.41 -11.60 3.40
CA GLN A 39 12.68 -12.86 3.37
C GLN A 39 13.45 -14.02 4.02
N VAL A 40 14.79 -13.98 4.02
CA VAL A 40 15.61 -15.02 4.65
C VAL A 40 15.30 -15.16 6.15
N LEU A 41 14.93 -14.07 6.82
CA LEU A 41 14.52 -14.09 8.23
C LEU A 41 13.25 -14.94 8.45
N GLY A 42 12.36 -14.96 7.47
CA GLY A 42 11.12 -15.72 7.51
C GLY A 42 11.32 -17.23 7.61
N ASN A 43 12.48 -17.77 7.23
CA ASN A 43 12.74 -19.20 7.34
C ASN A 43 12.74 -19.72 8.79
N ASN A 44 13.12 -18.88 9.76
CA ASN A 44 13.28 -19.29 11.15
C ASN A 44 12.34 -18.55 12.13
N PHE A 45 11.62 -17.52 11.66
CA PHE A 45 10.83 -16.61 12.50
C PHE A 45 9.73 -17.31 13.33
N PHE A 46 9.10 -18.35 12.78
CA PHE A 46 8.01 -19.13 13.39
C PHE A 46 8.38 -20.60 13.64
N GLY A 47 9.67 -20.93 13.60
CA GLY A 47 10.19 -22.28 13.79
C GLY A 47 11.21 -22.65 12.72
N GLU A 48 12.22 -23.42 13.13
CA GLU A 48 13.29 -23.86 12.23
C GLU A 48 12.76 -24.86 11.18
N PRO A 49 13.16 -24.75 9.89
CA PRO A 49 12.66 -25.62 8.83
C PRO A 49 12.87 -27.11 9.07
N GLY A 50 13.95 -27.48 9.79
CA GLY A 50 14.29 -28.88 10.08
C GLY A 50 13.65 -29.45 11.34
N ALA A 51 13.02 -28.63 12.18
CA ALA A 51 12.49 -29.08 13.48
C ALA A 51 11.20 -29.91 13.38
N GLY A 52 10.61 -30.00 12.17
CA GLY A 52 9.41 -30.77 11.89
C GLY A 52 8.11 -30.03 12.24
N TYR A 53 7.00 -30.61 11.80
CA TYR A 53 5.66 -30.02 11.90
C TYR A 53 5.28 -29.64 13.33
N GLU A 54 5.65 -30.47 14.32
CA GLU A 54 5.25 -30.23 15.70
C GLU A 54 5.89 -28.99 16.32
N ALA A 55 7.11 -28.65 15.91
CA ALA A 55 7.87 -27.53 16.42
C ALA A 55 7.50 -26.19 15.76
N TRP A 56 6.78 -26.20 14.64
CA TRP A 56 6.35 -24.97 13.96
C TRP A 56 5.15 -24.33 14.66
N ILE A 57 5.29 -23.04 15.00
CA ILE A 57 4.27 -22.28 15.76
C ILE A 57 2.94 -22.24 15.00
N LEU A 58 3.00 -22.04 13.69
CA LEU A 58 1.83 -21.88 12.83
C LEU A 58 1.39 -23.19 12.15
N LYS A 59 2.06 -24.31 12.44
CA LYS A 59 1.84 -25.61 11.79
C LYS A 59 1.89 -25.56 10.25
N ILE A 60 2.63 -24.57 9.72
CA ILE A 60 2.99 -24.39 8.32
C ILE A 60 4.47 -23.98 8.28
N PRO A 61 5.18 -24.13 7.15
CA PRO A 61 6.55 -23.68 7.07
C PRO A 61 6.67 -22.21 7.48
N SER A 62 7.64 -21.88 8.32
CA SER A 62 7.78 -20.54 8.91
C SER A 62 7.75 -19.41 7.86
N ILE A 63 8.38 -19.65 6.71
CA ILE A 63 8.43 -18.68 5.61
C ILE A 63 7.04 -18.32 5.06
N TRP A 64 6.07 -19.24 5.11
CA TRP A 64 4.71 -18.98 4.66
C TRP A 64 3.99 -18.00 5.58
N GLY A 65 4.07 -18.22 6.90
CA GLY A 65 3.49 -17.30 7.88
C GLY A 65 4.10 -15.90 7.78
N TYR A 66 5.42 -15.83 7.61
CA TYR A 66 6.15 -14.59 7.39
C TYR A 66 5.67 -13.88 6.12
N GLN A 67 5.51 -14.61 5.01
CA GLN A 67 5.06 -14.07 3.73
C GLN A 67 3.63 -13.50 3.81
N LEU A 68 2.72 -14.18 4.50
CA LEU A 68 1.33 -13.73 4.68
C LEU A 68 1.24 -12.40 5.44
N ILE A 69 2.08 -12.20 6.47
CA ILE A 69 2.15 -10.93 7.21
C ILE A 69 2.58 -9.79 6.27
N TRP A 70 3.64 -10.02 5.49
CA TRP A 70 4.13 -9.00 4.56
C TRP A 70 3.22 -8.78 3.36
N TRP A 71 2.46 -9.78 2.92
CA TRP A 71 1.40 -9.58 1.93
C TRP A 71 0.27 -8.71 2.46
N LEU A 72 -0.18 -8.96 3.70
CA LEU A 72 -1.19 -8.12 4.35
C LEU A 72 -0.70 -6.67 4.47
N PHE A 73 0.56 -6.48 4.87
CA PHE A 73 1.18 -5.15 4.88
C PHE A 73 1.27 -4.55 3.47
N GLY A 74 1.58 -5.37 2.46
CA GLY A 74 1.69 -4.98 1.06
C GLY A 74 0.37 -4.47 0.48
N ILE A 75 -0.75 -5.12 0.81
CA ILE A 75 -2.10 -4.64 0.44
C ILE A 75 -2.34 -3.25 1.03
N GLY A 76 -2.02 -3.05 2.32
CA GLY A 76 -2.11 -1.75 2.97
C GLY A 76 -1.20 -0.69 2.33
N LEU A 77 0.03 -1.07 1.97
CA LEU A 77 1.00 -0.20 1.30
C LEU A 77 0.49 0.22 -0.10
N VAL A 78 0.01 -0.71 -0.92
CA VAL A 78 -0.50 -0.40 -2.26
C VAL A 78 -1.67 0.55 -2.17
N TRP A 79 -2.60 0.33 -1.24
CA TRP A 79 -3.68 1.28 -0.99
C TRP A 79 -3.18 2.65 -0.54
N PHE A 80 -2.24 2.68 0.41
CA PHE A 80 -1.69 3.94 0.90
C PHE A 80 -1.04 4.73 -0.24
N LEU A 81 -0.24 4.07 -1.09
CA LEU A 81 0.39 4.68 -2.24
C LEU A 81 -0.63 5.12 -3.30
N ALA A 82 -1.60 4.27 -3.63
CA ALA A 82 -2.60 4.55 -4.64
C ALA A 82 -3.54 5.69 -4.22
N SER A 83 -4.07 5.65 -3.00
CA SER A 83 -5.15 6.53 -2.54
C SER A 83 -4.67 7.70 -1.69
N LYS A 84 -3.72 7.50 -0.77
CA LYS A 84 -3.22 8.60 0.08
C LYS A 84 -2.08 9.37 -0.57
N MET A 85 -1.26 8.73 -1.39
CA MET A 85 -0.22 9.40 -2.16
C MET A 85 -0.65 9.77 -3.59
N ASP A 86 -1.93 9.62 -3.94
CA ASP A 86 -2.47 10.03 -5.25
C ASP A 86 -1.71 9.46 -6.46
N LEU A 87 -1.03 8.30 -6.30
CA LEU A 87 -0.23 7.70 -7.37
C LEU A 87 -1.06 6.88 -8.36
N SER A 88 -2.32 6.61 -8.02
CA SER A 88 -3.28 5.91 -8.89
C SER A 88 -4.65 6.59 -8.83
N THR A 89 -4.64 7.92 -8.79
CA THR A 89 -5.83 8.76 -8.84
C THR A 89 -5.88 9.55 -10.13
N LEU A 90 -7.06 10.05 -10.47
CA LEU A 90 -7.25 10.93 -11.61
C LEU A 90 -6.46 12.24 -11.44
N PRO A 91 -6.14 12.94 -12.54
CA PRO A 91 -5.45 14.22 -12.50
C PRO A 91 -6.17 15.23 -11.61
N ASN A 92 -5.39 16.01 -10.85
CA ASN A 92 -5.91 17.06 -9.97
C ASN A 92 -6.53 18.21 -10.77
N LYS A 93 -6.05 18.42 -12.01
CA LYS A 93 -6.63 19.36 -12.97
C LYS A 93 -7.07 18.63 -14.23
N PRO A 94 -8.30 18.83 -14.73
CA PRO A 94 -8.72 18.29 -16.02
C PRO A 94 -7.85 18.90 -17.14
N ILE A 95 -7.31 18.05 -18.02
CA ILE A 95 -6.47 18.50 -19.14
C ILE A 95 -7.38 19.09 -20.22
N GLN A 96 -7.37 20.40 -20.41
CA GLN A 96 -8.10 21.05 -21.51
C GLN A 96 -7.18 21.36 -22.70
N PRO A 97 -7.72 21.39 -23.94
CA PRO A 97 -6.93 21.68 -25.14
C PRO A 97 -6.18 23.03 -25.14
N ASN A 98 -6.59 23.98 -24.29
CA ASN A 98 -6.10 25.36 -24.25
C ASN A 98 -5.52 25.76 -22.88
N ASP A 99 -5.23 24.83 -21.98
CA ASP A 99 -4.78 25.19 -20.63
C ASP A 99 -3.43 25.93 -20.64
N SER A 100 -3.41 27.06 -19.93
CA SER A 100 -2.21 27.86 -19.67
C SER A 100 -1.63 27.52 -18.30
N TYR A 101 -0.30 27.51 -18.21
CA TYR A 101 0.45 27.23 -16.98
C TYR A 101 0.02 28.17 -15.84
N LYS A 102 -0.32 27.61 -14.67
CA LYS A 102 -0.61 28.37 -13.44
C LYS A 102 0.40 28.05 -12.35
N GLU A 103 0.79 29.05 -11.56
CA GLU A 103 1.77 28.89 -10.48
C GLU A 103 1.16 28.17 -9.26
N PRO A 104 1.98 27.49 -8.43
CA PRO A 104 1.50 26.66 -7.31
C PRO A 104 0.62 27.40 -6.29
N ASP A 105 0.78 28.71 -6.21
CA ASP A 105 0.15 29.59 -5.22
C ASP A 105 -1.31 29.91 -5.59
N ASP A 106 -1.69 29.74 -6.86
CA ASP A 106 -3.03 30.04 -7.40
C ASP A 106 -4.08 28.94 -7.14
N ILE A 107 -3.67 27.77 -6.64
CA ILE A 107 -4.51 26.56 -6.56
C ILE A 107 -4.94 26.27 -5.11
N GLN A 108 -4.52 27.10 -4.15
CA GLN A 108 -4.55 26.80 -2.72
C GLN A 108 -5.97 26.74 -2.08
N GLY A 109 -7.04 26.87 -2.87
CA GLY A 109 -8.43 26.90 -2.41
C GLY A 109 -9.37 25.80 -2.95
N GLU A 110 -8.94 24.95 -3.88
CA GLU A 110 -9.83 23.92 -4.45
C GLU A 110 -9.74 22.60 -3.66
N VAL A 111 -10.86 22.22 -3.05
CA VAL A 111 -11.03 20.92 -2.40
C VAL A 111 -10.96 19.84 -3.48
N ASN A 112 -10.02 18.92 -3.35
CA ASN A 112 -9.85 17.84 -4.32
C ASN A 112 -11.16 17.03 -4.36
N TYR A 113 -11.77 16.83 -5.52
CA TYR A 113 -13.08 16.16 -5.60
C TYR A 113 -13.01 14.71 -5.08
N ILE A 114 -11.81 14.10 -5.10
CA ILE A 114 -11.53 12.79 -4.49
C ILE A 114 -11.69 12.82 -2.97
N ASP A 115 -11.50 13.96 -2.31
CA ASP A 115 -11.77 14.09 -0.87
C ASP A 115 -13.28 13.93 -0.56
N LYS A 116 -14.16 14.12 -1.56
CA LYS A 116 -15.61 13.86 -1.46
C LYS A 116 -16.01 12.47 -1.94
N VAL A 117 -15.21 11.85 -2.81
CA VAL A 117 -15.40 10.46 -3.21
C VAL A 117 -14.84 9.60 -2.09
N GLY A 118 -15.70 9.25 -1.13
CA GLY A 118 -15.33 8.48 0.04
C GLY A 118 -14.47 7.27 -0.34
N THR A 119 -13.16 7.37 -0.12
CA THR A 119 -12.17 6.29 -0.30
C THR A 119 -12.31 5.23 0.79
N GLY A 120 -13.55 4.94 1.18
CA GLY A 120 -13.92 4.29 2.43
C GLY A 120 -13.16 3.00 2.59
N TYR A 121 -12.66 2.79 3.80
CA TYR A 121 -11.95 1.59 4.25
C TYR A 121 -12.78 0.29 4.12
N GLY A 122 -13.98 0.33 3.51
CA GLY A 122 -14.90 -0.78 3.37
C GLY A 122 -14.29 -1.99 2.64
N TRP A 123 -13.47 -1.77 1.60
CA TRP A 123 -12.81 -2.87 0.91
C TRP A 123 -11.72 -3.53 1.77
N ILE A 124 -11.04 -2.78 2.65
CA ILE A 124 -10.07 -3.35 3.62
C ILE A 124 -10.80 -4.26 4.61
N LEU A 125 -11.98 -3.83 5.10
CA LEU A 125 -12.80 -4.65 5.98
C LEU A 125 -13.30 -5.94 5.29
N ILE A 126 -13.61 -5.87 3.99
CA ILE A 126 -13.97 -7.06 3.20
C ILE A 126 -12.79 -8.03 3.11
N LEU A 127 -11.58 -7.55 2.83
CA LEU A 127 -10.39 -8.40 2.76
C LEU A 127 -10.02 -9.02 4.11
N VAL A 128 -10.09 -8.23 5.20
CA VAL A 128 -9.89 -8.75 6.56
C VAL A 128 -10.95 -9.80 6.89
N GLY A 129 -12.21 -9.54 6.54
CA GLY A 129 -13.31 -10.50 6.72
C GLY A 129 -13.09 -11.79 5.95
N MET A 130 -12.64 -11.71 4.69
CA MET A 130 -12.29 -12.90 3.90
C MET A 130 -11.11 -13.67 4.50
N ALA A 131 -10.05 -12.98 4.94
CA ALA A 131 -8.89 -13.63 5.57
C ALA A 131 -9.28 -14.36 6.86
N ILE A 132 -10.08 -13.73 7.73
CA ILE A 132 -10.60 -14.37 8.95
C ILE A 132 -11.46 -15.57 8.58
N PHE A 133 -12.38 -15.43 7.61
CA PHE A 133 -13.22 -16.53 7.15
C PHE A 133 -12.39 -17.70 6.63
N SER A 134 -11.34 -17.45 5.84
CA SER A 134 -10.46 -18.51 5.34
C SER A 134 -9.70 -19.24 6.46
N ILE A 135 -9.20 -18.52 7.46
CA ILE A 135 -8.52 -19.13 8.62
C ILE A 135 -9.49 -19.98 9.44
N VAL A 136 -10.67 -19.43 9.74
CA VAL A 136 -11.73 -20.14 10.47
C VAL A 136 -12.15 -21.38 9.68
N PHE A 137 -12.41 -21.24 8.38
CA PHE A 137 -12.76 -22.37 7.52
C PHE A 137 -11.71 -23.48 7.56
N TYR A 138 -10.42 -23.13 7.47
CA TYR A 138 -9.33 -24.09 7.57
C TYR A 138 -9.32 -24.83 8.92
N ILE A 139 -9.44 -24.12 10.04
CA ILE A 139 -9.42 -24.74 11.38
C ILE A 139 -10.59 -25.73 11.59
N TYR A 140 -11.76 -25.43 11.04
CA TYR A 140 -12.98 -26.20 11.32
C TYR A 140 -13.34 -27.25 10.26
N PHE A 141 -12.84 -27.14 9.04
CA PHE A 141 -13.28 -27.98 7.91
C PHE A 141 -12.17 -28.69 7.14
N VAL A 142 -10.90 -28.45 7.46
CA VAL A 142 -9.73 -29.11 6.82
C VAL A 142 -8.92 -29.81 7.89
#